data_AF-A0A8H7DBM6-F1
#
_entry.id   AF-A0A8H7DBM6-F1
#
_cell.length_a   1.000
_cell.length_b   1.000
_cell.length_c   1.000
_cell.angle_alpha   90.00
_cell.angle_beta   90.00
_cell.angle_gamma   90.00
#
_symmetry.space_group_name_H-M   'P 1'
#
loop_
_entity.id
_entity.type
_entity.pdbx_description
1 polymer ?
#
loop_
_entity_poly.entity_id
_entity_poly.type
_entity_poly.pdbx_seq_one_letter_code
_entity_poly.pdbx_strand_id
1 'polypeptide(L)' 'MGEDPNLTTKWRNEFGANFRLRGLFGISELHTSDIKAVNHIVSRPEIYQKPPANRAMAELLLGKGILGSAP' A
#
# COMPACT_ATOMS: atom_id res chain seq x y z
N MET A 1 -13.18 1.25 -1.53
CA MET A 1 -12.63 0.56 -2.72
C MET A 1 -13.61 -0.53 -3.08
N GLY A 2 -14.15 -0.47 -4.29
CA GLY A 2 -15.44 -1.06 -4.67
C GLY A 2 -15.50 -2.57 -4.56
N GLU A 3 -16.73 -3.05 -4.45
CA GLU A 3 -17.15 -4.43 -4.15
C GLU A 3 -16.80 -5.47 -5.23
N ASP A 4 -16.05 -5.10 -6.26
CA ASP A 4 -15.62 -5.98 -7.35
C ASP A 4 -14.21 -6.56 -7.08
N PRO A 5 -14.09 -7.85 -6.70
CA PRO A 5 -12.79 -8.49 -6.48
C PRO A 5 -11.92 -8.54 -7.75
N ASN A 6 -12.47 -8.30 -8.94
CA ASN A 6 -11.75 -8.34 -10.21
C ASN A 6 -11.19 -6.99 -10.65
N LEU A 7 -11.45 -5.91 -9.90
CA LEU A 7 -11.06 -4.56 -10.29
C LEU A 7 -9.54 -4.43 -10.50
N THR A 8 -8.74 -5.05 -9.63
CA THR A 8 -7.28 -5.07 -9.75
C THR A 8 -6.81 -5.78 -11.01
N THR A 9 -7.45 -6.90 -11.36
CA THR A 9 -7.16 -7.64 -12.60
C THR A 9 -7.51 -6.81 -13.84
N LYS A 10 -8.64 -6.08 -13.81
CA LYS A 10 -9.04 -5.20 -14.90
C LYS A 10 -8.01 -4.09 -15.14
N TRP A 11 -7.60 -3.37 -14.09
CA TRP A 11 -6.61 -2.29 -14.22
C TRP A 11 -5.23 -2.81 -14.63
N ARG A 12 -4.84 -3.99 -14.17
CA ARG A 12 -3.61 -4.64 -14.63
C ARG A 12 -3.64 -4.93 -16.13
N ASN A 13 -4.78 -5.38 -16.66
CA ASN A 13 -4.92 -5.63 -18.11
C ASN A 13 -4.90 -4.33 -18.92
N GLU A 14 -5.41 -3.23 -18.36
CA GLU A 14 -5.54 -1.94 -19.06
C GLU A 14 -4.25 -1.10 -19.00
N PHE A 15 -3.59 -1.04 -17.84
CA PHE A 15 -2.43 -0.17 -17.59
C PHE A 15 -1.11 -0.94 -17.41
N GLY A 16 -1.17 -2.27 -17.40
CA GLY A 16 -0.02 -3.14 -17.20
C GLY A 16 0.34 -3.36 -15.73
N ALA A 17 1.57 -3.83 -15.50
CA ALA A 17 2.04 -4.26 -14.17
C ALA A 17 2.30 -3.10 -13.20
N ASN A 18 2.46 -1.87 -13.70
CA ASN A 18 2.80 -0.69 -12.90
C ASN A 18 1.91 0.48 -13.31
N PHE A 19 1.10 0.98 -12.39
CA PHE A 19 0.25 2.14 -12.63
C PHE A 19 0.10 2.97 -11.36
N ARG A 20 -0.22 4.24 -11.54
CA ARG A 20 -0.38 5.19 -10.44
C ARG A 20 -1.85 5.55 -10.29
N LEU A 21 -2.36 5.47 -9.07
CA LEU A 21 -3.67 5.96 -8.70
C LEU A 21 -3.52 7.23 -7.86
N ARG A 22 -4.55 8.06 -7.88
CA ARG A 22 -4.72 9.10 -6.86
C ARG A 22 -5.76 8.58 -5.87
N GLY A 23 -5.28 8.19 -4.70
CA GLY A 23 -6.08 7.71 -3.59
C GLY A 23 -6.81 8.84 -2.87
N LEU A 24 -7.30 8.52 -1.67
CA LEU A 24 -8.01 9.50 -0.83
C LEU A 24 -7.10 10.70 -0.51
N PHE A 25 -7.70 11.89 -0.46
CA PHE A 25 -7.00 13.16 -0.24
C PHE A 25 -5.93 13.50 -1.30
N GLY A 26 -6.01 12.92 -2.50
CA GLY A 26 -5.09 13.21 -3.60
C GLY A 26 -3.71 12.60 -3.43
N ILE A 27 -3.53 11.68 -2.48
CA ILE A 27 -2.29 10.95 -2.27
C ILE A 27 -2.02 10.09 -3.50
N SER A 28 -0.85 10.25 -4.10
CA SER A 28 -0.42 9.42 -5.21
C SER A 28 0.03 8.06 -4.70
N GLU A 29 -0.67 7.01 -5.10
CA GLU A 29 -0.36 5.62 -4.76
C GLU A 29 0.16 4.89 -5.99
N LEU A 30 1.30 4.20 -5.85
CA LEU A 30 1.84 3.33 -6.89
C LEU A 30 1.29 1.92 -6.68
N HIS A 31 0.61 1.40 -7.68
CA HIS A 31 0.27 -0.01 -7.77
C HIS A 31 1.31 -0.72 -8.63
N THR A 32 1.90 -1.77 -8.06
CA THR A 32 2.82 -2.66 -8.77
C THR A 32 2.45 -4.11 -8.52
N SER A 33 2.42 -4.90 -9.60
CA SER A 33 2.32 -6.37 -9.56
C SER A 33 3.67 -7.03 -9.91
N ASP A 34 4.75 -6.26 -10.03
CA ASP A 34 6.10 -6.81 -10.25
C ASP A 34 6.64 -7.39 -8.94
N ILE A 35 6.83 -8.71 -8.94
CA ILE A 35 7.28 -9.47 -7.77
C ILE A 35 8.65 -8.98 -7.27
N LYS A 36 9.55 -8.56 -8.17
CA LYS A 36 10.87 -8.05 -7.78
C LYS A 36 10.74 -6.71 -7.06
N ALA A 37 9.89 -5.82 -7.57
CA ALA A 37 9.61 -4.54 -6.94
C ALA A 37 8.93 -4.71 -5.57
N VAL A 38 7.92 -5.59 -5.49
CA VAL A 38 7.23 -5.90 -4.23
C VAL A 38 8.22 -6.44 -3.19
N ASN A 39 9.05 -7.41 -3.57
CA ASN A 39 10.06 -7.98 -2.67
C ASN A 39 11.05 -6.91 -2.18
N HIS A 40 11.49 -6.02 -3.08
CA HIS A 40 12.38 -4.92 -2.72
C HIS A 40 11.73 -3.95 -1.71
N ILE A 41 10.46 -3.60 -1.92
CA ILE A 41 9.72 -2.67 -1.04
C ILE A 41 9.51 -3.29 0.35
N VAL A 42 9.05 -4.54 0.40
CA VAL A 42 8.74 -5.23 1.67
C VAL A 42 9.99 -5.51 2.50
N SER A 43 11.11 -5.82 1.84
CA SER A 43 12.39 -6.12 2.52
C SER A 43 13.15 -4.89 3.01
N ARG A 44 12.74 -3.67 2.63
CA ARG A 44 13.45 -2.41 2.94
C ARG A 44 12.58 -1.40 3.68
N PRO A 45 12.13 -1.69 4.92
CA PRO A 45 11.30 -0.79 5.71
C PRO A 45 11.99 0.54 6.06
N GLU A 46 13.32 0.61 6.00
CA GLU A 46 14.13 1.81 6.22
C GLU A 46 13.97 2.86 5.10
N ILE A 47 13.62 2.41 3.88
CA ILE A 47 13.38 3.28 2.73
C ILE A 47 11.88 3.49 2.52
N TYR A 48 11.08 2.43 2.69
CA TYR A 48 9.64 2.45 2.42
C TYR A 48 8.83 2.41 3.71
N GLN A 49 8.45 3.59 4.20
CA GLN A 49 7.61 3.71 5.37
C GLN A 49 6.15 3.40 5.08
N LYS A 50 5.47 2.73 6.03
CA LYS A 50 4.02 2.52 5.97
C LYS A 50 3.30 3.87 5.94
N PRO A 51 2.29 4.06 5.06
CA PRO A 51 1.52 5.29 5.00
C PRO A 51 0.91 5.66 6.36
N PRO A 52 0.80 6.95 6.72
CA PRO A 52 0.23 7.39 7.99
C PRO A 52 -1.17 6.85 8.25
N ALA A 53 -2.02 6.77 7.21
CA ALA A 53 -3.36 6.21 7.31
C ALA A 53 -3.34 4.73 7.74
N ASN A 54 -2.42 3.93 7.20
CA ASN A 54 -2.29 2.51 7.54
C ASN A 54 -1.71 2.34 8.95
N ARG A 55 -0.80 3.23 9.39
CA ARG A 55 -0.30 3.24 10.77
C ARG A 55 -1.43 3.58 11.74
N ALA A 56 -2.19 4.64 11.49
CA ALA A 56 -3.32 5.06 12.33
C ALA A 56 -4.42 3.98 12.40
N MET A 57 -4.75 3.35 11.27
CA MET A 57 -5.70 2.24 11.24
C MET A 57 -5.19 1.04 12.05
N ALA A 58 -3.91 0.71 11.90
CA ALA A 58 -3.33 -0.40 12.64
C ALA A 58 -3.23 -0.12 14.15
N GLU A 59 -2.94 1.12 14.56
CA GLU A 59 -3.01 1.56 15.97
C GLU A 59 -4.42 1.48 16.53
N LEU A 60 -5.44 1.80 15.73
CA LEU A 60 -6.84 1.69 16.13
C LEU A 60 -7.26 0.23 16.34
N LEU A 61 -6.85 -0.67 15.44
CA LEU A 61 -7.25 -2.08 15.47
C LEU A 61 -6.46 -2.93 16.47
N LEU A 62 -5.16 -2.64 16.63
CA LEU A 62 -4.24 -3.46 17.42
C LEU A 62 -3.84 -2.79 18.76
N GLY A 63 -4.24 -1.54 18.97
CA GLY A 63 -3.82 -0.73 20.11
C GLY A 63 -2.48 -0.04 19.88
N LYS A 64 -2.30 1.09 20.58
CA LYS A 64 -1.05 1.87 20.53
C LYS A 64 0.09 1.05 21.16
N GLY A 65 1.06 0.64 20.35
CA GLY A 65 2.33 0.05 20.83
C GLY A 65 2.72 -1.32 20.26
N ILE A 66 1.82 -2.06 19.61
CA ILE A 66 2.16 -3.40 19.07
C ILE A 66 3.01 -3.37 17.79
N LEU A 67 2.99 -2.27 17.03
CA LEU A 67 3.71 -2.15 15.75
C LEU A 67 5.00 -1.31 15.80
N GLY A 68 5.52 -1.06 17.00
CA GLY A 68 6.75 -0.29 17.21
C GLY A 68 6.48 1.20 17.37
N SER A 69 6.21 1.60 18.61
CA SER A 69 6.54 2.93 19.10
C SER A 69 7.87 2.84 19.84
N ALA A 70 8.97 3.18 19.20
CA ALA A 70 10.22 3.59 19.83
C ALA A 70 11.05 4.36 18.77
N PRO A 71 11.84 5.36 19.20
CA PRO A 71 11.87 6.74 18.70
C PRO A 71 12.31 6.95 17.25
#